data_AF-A0A7W1UHG6-F1
#
_entry.id   AF-A0A7W1UHG6-F1
#
_cell.length_a   1.000
_cell.length_b   1.000
_cell.length_c   1.000
_cell.angle_alpha   90.00
_cell.angle_beta   90.00
_cell.angle_gamma   90.00
#
_symmetry.space_group_name_H-M   'P 1'
#
loop_
_entity.id
_entity.type
_entity.pdbx_description
1 polymer ?
#
loop_
_entity_poly.entity_id
_entity_poly.type
_entity_poly.pdbx_seq_one_letter_code
_entity_poly.pdbx_strand_id
1 'polypeptide(L)'
;PHIFASPFYCYAYSFGSLLVLSLFQRYQTEGSAFVPRYLQLLSGGGSASPQDLLKPLQVDINSTTFWQAGFTRIQGLVNQLERSMP
;
A
#
# COMPACT_ATOMS: atom_id res chain seq x y z
N PRO A 1 4.26 -24.34 -5.80
CA PRO A 1 3.94 -24.17 -4.36
C PRO A 1 2.71 -23.29 -4.11
N HIS A 2 2.73 -21.99 -4.41
CA HIS A 2 1.69 -21.04 -3.99
C HIS A 2 0.30 -21.20 -4.63
N ILE A 3 0.16 -21.85 -5.79
CA ILE A 3 -1.16 -22.07 -6.41
C ILE A 3 -1.91 -23.25 -5.77
N PHE A 4 -1.17 -24.31 -5.42
CA PHE A 4 -1.75 -25.58 -4.94
C PHE A 4 -1.59 -25.80 -3.43
N ALA A 5 -0.48 -25.40 -2.84
CA ALA A 5 -0.20 -25.59 -1.41
C ALA A 5 -0.74 -24.45 -0.54
N SER A 6 -1.06 -23.29 -1.12
CA SER A 6 -1.63 -22.15 -0.39
C SER A 6 -2.59 -21.37 -1.30
N PRO A 7 -3.78 -21.92 -1.59
CA PRO A 7 -4.72 -21.29 -2.50
C PRO A 7 -4.97 -19.81 -2.18
N PHE A 8 -5.10 -18.98 -3.22
CA PHE A 8 -5.33 -17.52 -3.14
C PHE A 8 -4.18 -16.68 -2.54
N TYR A 9 -3.09 -17.28 -2.07
CA TYR A 9 -1.98 -16.53 -1.47
C TYR A 9 -1.32 -15.53 -2.45
N CYS A 10 -1.31 -15.83 -3.75
CA CYS A 10 -0.75 -14.92 -4.76
C CYS A 10 -1.40 -13.53 -4.75
N TYR A 11 -2.69 -13.44 -4.40
CA TYR A 11 -3.39 -12.15 -4.30
C TYR A 11 -2.77 -11.25 -3.22
N ALA A 12 -2.27 -11.83 -2.12
CA ALA A 12 -1.68 -11.09 -1.02
C ALA A 12 -0.44 -10.29 -1.45
N TYR A 13 0.32 -10.77 -2.45
CA TYR A 13 1.44 -10.01 -3.00
C TYR A 13 0.98 -8.76 -3.74
N SER A 14 0.00 -8.88 -4.64
CA SER A 14 -0.53 -7.74 -5.39
C SER A 14 -1.20 -6.74 -4.45
N PHE A 15 -2.01 -7.23 -3.51
CA PHE A 15 -2.65 -6.42 -2.47
C PHE A 15 -1.60 -5.66 -1.64
N GLY A 16 -0.62 -6.36 -1.07
CA GLY A 16 0.41 -5.77 -0.22
C GLY A 16 1.28 -4.76 -0.98
N SER A 17 1.65 -5.08 -2.22
CA SER A 17 2.46 -4.19 -3.06
C SER A 17 1.74 -2.88 -3.35
N LEU A 18 0.47 -2.97 -3.78
CA LEU A 18 -0.31 -1.77 -4.08
C LEU A 18 -0.64 -0.98 -2.80
N LEU A 19 -0.87 -1.67 -1.67
CA LEU A 19 -1.16 -1.05 -0.39
C LEU A 19 0.00 -0.18 0.07
N VAL A 20 1.23 -0.70 0.02
CA VAL A 20 2.43 0.04 0.41
C VAL A 20 2.66 1.23 -0.52
N LEU A 21 2.43 1.10 -1.82
CA LEU A 21 2.54 2.22 -2.76
C LEU A 21 1.52 3.33 -2.47
N SER A 22 0.26 2.97 -2.20
CA SER A 22 -0.78 3.93 -1.80
C SER A 22 -0.46 4.62 -0.48
N LEU A 23 0.01 3.87 0.54
CA LEU A 23 0.43 4.44 1.82
C LEU A 23 1.65 5.36 1.67
N PHE A 24 2.61 4.99 0.81
CA PHE A 24 3.76 5.82 0.53
C PHE A 24 3.39 7.11 -0.21
N GLN A 25 2.42 7.06 -1.13
CA GLN A 25 1.90 8.25 -1.77
C GLN A 25 1.29 9.23 -0.74
N ARG A 26 0.61 8.71 0.29
CA ARG A 26 0.11 9.53 1.41
C ARG A 26 1.24 10.10 2.27
N TYR A 27 2.29 9.33 2.52
CA TYR A 27 3.47 9.85 3.21
C TYR A 27 4.09 11.03 2.45
N GLN A 28 4.14 10.99 1.11
CA GLN A 28 4.65 12.12 0.31
C GLN A 28 3.81 13.40 0.49
N THR A 29 2.52 13.28 0.76
CA THR A 29 1.63 14.44 0.95
C THR A 29 1.55 14.91 2.40
N GLU A 30 1.54 13.98 3.36
CA GLU A 30 1.36 14.26 4.79
C GLU A 30 2.70 14.46 5.54
N GLY A 31 3.81 13.97 4.98
CA GLY A 31 5.14 14.06 5.57
C GLY A 31 5.28 13.33 6.90
N SER A 32 6.03 13.91 7.84
CA SER A 32 6.34 13.31 9.13
C SER A 32 5.11 13.02 10.00
N ALA A 33 4.00 13.73 9.79
CA ALA A 33 2.75 13.51 10.52
C ALA A 33 2.12 12.13 10.24
N PHE A 34 2.49 11.47 9.14
CA PHE A 34 2.03 10.12 8.80
C PHE A 34 2.78 9.02 9.57
N VAL A 35 4.04 9.26 9.94
CA VAL A 35 4.96 8.25 10.49
C VAL A 35 4.40 7.57 11.75
N PRO A 36 3.87 8.29 12.76
CA PRO A 36 3.34 7.64 13.97
C PRO A 36 2.20 6.65 13.68
N ARG A 37 1.31 6.98 12.74
CA ARG A 37 0.21 6.09 12.34
C ARG A 37 0.71 4.86 11.61
N TYR A 38 1.73 5.02 10.75
CA TYR A 38 2.36 3.88 10.08
C TYR A 38 3.08 2.95 11.05
N LEU A 39 3.79 3.49 12.04
CA LEU A 39 4.42 2.69 13.09
C LEU A 39 3.39 1.96 13.96
N GLN A 40 2.25 2.60 14.24
CA GLN A 40 1.14 1.94 14.93
C GLN A 40 0.62 0.73 14.15
N LEU A 41 0.44 0.84 12.82
CA LEU A 41 0.07 -0.28 11.96
C LEU A 41 1.09 -1.43 12.06
N LEU A 42 2.39 -1.12 11.94
CA LEU A 42 3.44 -2.13 12.02
C LEU A 42 3.48 -2.83 13.38
N SER A 43 3.23 -2.09 14.47
CA SER A 43 3.20 -2.66 15.83
C SER A 43 2.05 -3.65 16.04
N GLY A 44 0.99 -3.58 15.24
CA GLY A 44 -0.16 -4.49 15.32
C GLY A 44 0.14 -5.90 14.82
N GLY A 45 1.18 -6.10 14.01
CA GLY A 45 1.52 -7.43 13.49
C GLY A 45 0.31 -8.16 12.90
N GLY A 46 0.02 -9.37 13.40
CA GLY A 46 -1.15 -10.17 13.03
C GLY A 46 -2.29 -10.14 14.05
N SER A 47 -2.36 -9.13 14.93
CA SER A 47 -3.32 -9.11 16.04
C SER A 47 -4.78 -8.88 15.61
N ALA A 48 -5.02 -8.44 14.38
CA ALA A 48 -6.34 -8.14 13.84
C ALA A 48 -6.38 -8.31 12.32
N SER A 49 -7.57 -8.20 11.73
CA SER A 49 -7.73 -8.26 10.27
C SER A 49 -7.00 -7.09 9.59
N PRO A 50 -6.53 -7.25 8.33
CA PRO A 50 -5.92 -6.15 7.59
C PRO A 50 -6.80 -4.90 7.53
N GLN A 51 -8.11 -5.08 7.37
CA GLN A 51 -9.06 -3.97 7.33
C GLN A 51 -9.10 -3.22 8.67
N ASP A 52 -9.11 -3.94 9.79
CA ASP A 52 -9.13 -3.32 11.13
C ASP A 52 -7.82 -2.61 11.46
N LEU A 53 -6.69 -3.22 11.10
CA LEU A 53 -5.36 -2.63 11.29
C LEU A 53 -5.17 -1.33 10.48
N LEU A 54 -5.88 -1.17 9.38
CA LEU A 54 -5.82 0.01 8.50
C LEU A 54 -6.76 1.14 8.92
N LYS A 55 -7.77 0.88 9.77
CA LYS A 55 -8.72 1.91 10.25
C LYS A 55 -8.05 3.12 10.91
N PRO A 56 -7.01 2.98 11.77
CA PRO A 56 -6.34 4.14 12.38
C PRO A 56 -5.66 5.06 11.35
N LEU A 57 -5.31 4.52 10.18
CA LEU A 57 -4.78 5.31 9.06
C LEU A 57 -5.90 5.96 8.24
N GLN A 58 -7.17 5.72 8.56
CA GLN A 58 -8.34 6.15 7.79
C GLN A 58 -8.28 5.62 6.34
N VAL A 59 -7.85 4.36 6.20
CA VAL A 59 -7.79 3.67 4.90
C VAL A 59 -9.00 2.76 4.76
N ASP A 60 -9.74 2.95 3.67
CA ASP A 60 -10.76 2.02 3.20
C ASP A 60 -10.24 1.22 2.01
N ILE A 61 -10.03 -0.08 2.21
CA ILE A 61 -9.55 -1.01 1.18
C ILE A 61 -10.60 -1.31 0.10
N ASN A 62 -11.85 -0.90 0.28
CA ASN A 62 -12.88 -0.99 -0.75
C ASN A 62 -12.97 0.28 -1.61
N SER A 63 -12.23 1.34 -1.25
CA SER A 63 -12.21 2.60 -1.98
C SER A 63 -11.30 2.51 -3.21
N THR A 64 -11.87 2.67 -4.40
CA THR A 64 -11.12 2.82 -5.65
C THR A 64 -10.20 4.04 -5.62
N THR A 65 -10.64 5.14 -4.99
CA THR A 65 -9.83 6.35 -4.83
C THR A 65 -8.56 6.09 -4.02
N PHE A 66 -8.63 5.27 -2.97
CA PHE A 66 -7.45 4.89 -2.19
C PHE A 66 -6.42 4.14 -3.04
N TRP A 67 -6.87 3.19 -3.86
CA TRP A 67 -5.99 2.41 -4.74
C TRP A 67 -5.42 3.23 -5.89
N GLN A 68 -6.15 4.24 -6.37
CA GLN A 68 -5.67 5.15 -7.41
C GLN A 68 -4.39 5.88 -7.00
N ALA A 69 -4.19 6.16 -5.72
CA ALA A 69 -2.96 6.77 -5.21
C ALA A 69 -1.71 5.90 -5.49
N GLY A 70 -1.83 4.58 -5.34
CA GLY A 70 -0.77 3.63 -5.67
C GLY A 70 -0.44 3.63 -7.17
N PHE A 71 -1.47 3.66 -8.03
CA PHE A 71 -1.26 3.79 -9.48
C PHE A 71 -0.63 5.13 -9.87
N THR A 72 -1.01 6.23 -9.21
CA THR A 72 -0.34 7.54 -9.39
C THR A 72 1.14 7.46 -9.08
N ARG A 73 1.53 6.72 -8.02
CA ARG A 73 2.94 6.52 -7.69
C ARG A 73 3.68 5.74 -8.79
N ILE A 74 3.07 4.67 -9.31
CA ILE A 74 3.63 3.86 -10.40
C ILE A 74 3.80 4.72 -11.65
N GLN A 75 2.78 5.49 -12.04
CA GLN A 75 2.87 6.41 -13.18
C GLN A 75 4.02 7.41 -13.00
N GLY A 76 4.19 7.95 -11.79
CA GLY A 76 5.31 8.84 -11.49
C GLY A 76 6.67 8.18 -11.69
N LEU A 77 6.83 6.90 -11.32
CA LEU A 77 8.05 6.13 -11.54
C LEU A 77 8.31 5.87 -13.03
N VAL A 78 7.27 5.51 -13.79
CA VAL A 78 7.36 5.30 -15.24
C VAL A 78 7.79 6.60 -15.93
N ASN A 79 7.15 7.73 -15.60
CA ASN A 79 7.49 9.03 -16.17
C ASN A 79 8.94 9.44 -15.83
N GLN A 80 9.44 9.10 -14.63
CA GLN A 80 10.83 9.35 -14.24
C GLN A 80 11.80 8.52 -15.08
N LEU A 81 11.48 7.25 -15.31
CA LEU A 81 12.27 6.36 -16.16
C LEU A 81 12.34 6.89 -17.60
N GLU A 82 11.20 7.21 -18.21
CA GLU A 82 11.13 7.72 -19.59
C GLU A 82 11.98 8.98 -19.80
N ARG A 83 11.98 9.90 -18.85
CA ARG A 83 12.81 11.12 -18.92
C ARG A 83 14.31 10.86 -18.79
N SER A 84 14.68 9.74 -18.19
CA SER A 84 16.08 9.33 -18.00
C SER A 84 16.62 8.50 -19.16
N MET A 85 15.76 8.11 -20.12
CA MET A 85 16.18 7.40 -21.31
C MET A 85 16.83 8.39 -22.31
N PRO A 86 17.97 8.02 -22.91
CA PRO A 86 18.68 8.84 -23.87
C PRO A 86 17.94 8.99 -25.22
#